data_AF-A0A923E9Q8-F1
#
_entry.id   AF-A0A923E9Q8-F1
#
_cell.length_a   1.000
_cell.length_b   1.000
_cell.length_c   1.000
_cell.angle_alpha   90.00
_cell.angle_beta   90.00
_cell.angle_gamma   90.00
#
_symmetry.space_group_name_H-M   'P 1'
#
loop_
_entity.id
_entity.type
_entity.pdbx_description
1 polymer ?
#
loop_
_entity_poly.entity_id
_entity_poly.type
_entity_poly.pdbx_seq_one_letter_code
_entity_poly.pdbx_strand_id
1 'polypeptide(L)'
;MISEVEKTIDREIRPYLREHYGDIQLLDIKNGIVQIKLIGQCSGCPSAKYTVEDVIETKLKERFAEVKKVVLINEVSEDLLDMARKILNVNKVV
;
A
#
# COMPACT_ATOMS: atom_id res chain seq x y z
N MET A 1 14.85 10.42 -6.32
CA MET A 1 13.40 10.16 -6.30
C MET A 1 12.89 9.75 -4.92
N ILE A 2 13.32 8.61 -4.35
CA ILE A 2 12.79 8.07 -3.08
C ILE A 2 12.72 9.13 -1.95
N SER A 3 13.79 9.90 -1.74
CA SER A 3 13.82 10.94 -0.68
C SER A 3 12.79 12.06 -0.89
N GLU A 4 12.46 12.43 -2.13
CA GLU A 4 11.47 13.48 -2.40
C GLU A 4 10.04 12.94 -2.25
N VAL A 5 9.81 11.70 -2.68
CA VAL A 5 8.53 11.00 -2.47
C VAL A 5 8.25 10.85 -0.97
N GLU A 6 9.25 10.45 -0.18
CA GLU A 6 9.12 10.35 1.28
C GLU A 6 8.77 11.71 1.91
N LYS A 7 9.43 12.80 1.49
CA LYS A 7 9.10 14.15 1.99
C LYS A 7 7.67 14.57 1.63
N THR A 8 7.19 14.24 0.42
CA THR A 8 5.80 14.50 0.02
C THR A 8 4.84 13.70 0.89
N ILE A 9 5.15 12.42 1.13
CA ILE A 9 4.38 11.55 2.02
C ILE A 9 4.31 12.15 3.44
N ASP A 10 5.45 12.56 4.00
CA ASP A 10 5.53 13.13 5.35
C ASP A 10 4.72 14.43 5.50
N ARG A 11 4.74 15.29 4.49
CA ARG A 11 4.15 16.64 4.57
C ARG A 11 2.67 16.67 4.21
N GLU A 12 2.26 15.86 3.24
CA GLU A 12 0.91 15.96 2.65
C GLU A 12 0.02 14.76 3.00
N ILE A 13 0.59 13.56 3.13
CA ILE A 13 -0.19 12.32 3.26
C ILE A 13 -0.27 11.87 4.73
N ARG A 14 0.86 11.82 5.45
CA ARG A 14 0.89 11.37 6.85
C ARG A 14 -0.02 12.16 7.78
N PRO A 15 -0.16 13.51 7.70
CA PRO A 15 -1.05 14.25 8.57
C PRO A 15 -2.50 13.76 8.46
N TYR A 16 -2.98 13.58 7.22
CA TYR A 16 -4.33 13.09 6.94
C TYR A 16 -4.55 11.66 7.44
N LEU A 17 -3.57 10.77 7.23
CA LEU A 17 -3.68 9.39 7.73
C LEU A 17 -3.69 9.32 9.26
N ARG A 18 -2.92 10.20 9.93
CA ARG A 18 -2.84 10.24 11.39
C ARG A 18 -4.12 10.75 12.05
N GLU A 19 -4.89 11.62 11.39
CA GLU A 19 -6.24 11.99 11.85
C GLU A 19 -7.17 10.77 11.93
N HIS A 20 -6.92 9.76 11.09
CA HIS A 20 -7.63 8.49 11.08
C HIS A 20 -6.89 7.37 11.84
N TYR A 21 -5.93 7.71 12.70
CA TYR A 21 -5.12 6.75 13.48
C TYR A 21 -4.38 5.71 12.63
N GLY A 22 -4.07 6.06 11.38
CA GLY A 22 -3.25 5.27 10.47
C GLY A 22 -1.92 5.95 10.15
N ASP A 23 -1.10 5.23 9.40
CA ASP A 23 0.11 5.78 8.81
C ASP A 23 0.46 4.98 7.53
N ILE A 24 1.52 5.38 6.85
CA ILE A 24 1.99 4.78 5.60
C ILE A 24 3.49 4.54 5.66
N GLN A 25 3.93 3.49 4.98
CA GLN A 25 5.32 3.16 4.77
C GLN A 25 5.59 3.03 3.27
N LEU A 26 6.61 3.74 2.79
CA LEU A 26 7.16 3.54 1.46
C LEU A 26 8.07 2.30 1.48
N LEU A 27 7.81 1.33 0.59
CA LEU A 27 8.58 0.10 0.50
C LEU A 27 9.65 0.19 -0.59
N ASP A 28 9.24 0.58 -1.80
CA ASP A 28 10.11 0.56 -2.98
C ASP A 28 9.56 1.46 -4.09
N ILE A 29 10.44 1.89 -5.00
CA ILE A 29 10.04 2.56 -6.24
C ILE A 29 10.80 1.94 -7.41
N LYS A 30 10.09 1.25 -8.31
CA LYS A 30 10.66 0.59 -9.48
C LYS A 30 9.85 0.85 -10.73
N ASN A 31 10.50 1.27 -11.82
CA ASN A 31 9.87 1.50 -13.13
C ASN A 31 8.65 2.45 -13.11
N GLY A 32 8.67 3.45 -12.22
CA GLY A 32 7.56 4.38 -11.99
C GLY A 32 6.40 3.79 -11.17
N ILE A 33 6.58 2.60 -10.58
CA ILE A 33 5.63 1.98 -9.66
C ILE A 33 6.10 2.22 -8.23
N VAL A 34 5.29 2.92 -7.44
CA VAL A 34 5.54 3.21 -6.03
C VAL A 34 4.82 2.16 -5.20
N GLN A 35 5.56 1.39 -4.42
CA GLN A 35 5.02 0.37 -3.53
C GLN A 35 4.92 0.93 -2.11
N ILE A 36 3.72 0.88 -1.56
CA ILE A 36 3.42 1.40 -0.22
C ILE A 36 2.73 0.36 0.63
N LYS A 37 2.80 0.53 1.94
CA LYS A 37 2.06 -0.27 2.93
C LYS A 37 1.33 0.67 3.87
N LEU A 38 0.03 0.44 4.05
CA LEU A 38 -0.72 1.11 5.11
C LEU A 38 -0.47 0.39 6.43
N ILE A 39 -0.27 1.17 7.49
CA ILE A 39 -0.06 0.69 8.86
C ILE A 39 -1.05 1.37 9.81
N GLY A 40 -1.18 0.83 11.03
CA GLY A 40 -2.15 1.31 12.02
C GLY A 40 -3.60 0.97 11.64
N GLN A 41 -4.56 1.80 12.06
CA GLN A 41 -5.99 1.53 11.82
C GLN A 41 -6.36 1.50 10.32
N CYS A 42 -5.56 2.16 9.46
CA CYS A 42 -5.75 2.14 8.03
C CYS A 42 -5.45 0.79 7.37
N SER A 43 -4.66 -0.11 7.99
CA SER A 43 -4.30 -1.39 7.38
C SER A 43 -5.47 -2.40 7.31
N GLY A 44 -6.45 -2.25 8.21
CA GLY A 44 -7.60 -3.14 8.34
C GLY A 44 -8.92 -2.58 7.79
N CYS A 45 -8.94 -1.32 7.34
CA CYS A 45 -10.17 -0.67 6.91
C CYS A 45 -10.51 -1.01 5.45
N PRO A 46 -11.60 -1.75 5.17
CA PRO A 46 -11.95 -2.13 3.80
C PRO A 46 -12.27 -0.92 2.91
N SER A 47 -12.76 0.18 3.49
CA SER A 47 -13.02 1.43 2.79
C SER A 47 -11.75 2.25 2.52
N ALA A 48 -10.70 2.08 3.32
CA ALA A 48 -9.45 2.82 3.14
C ALA A 48 -8.66 2.33 1.92
N LYS A 49 -8.81 1.04 1.56
CA LYS A 49 -7.97 0.41 0.53
C LYS A 49 -8.04 1.10 -0.83
N TYR A 50 -9.23 1.54 -1.25
CA TYR A 50 -9.41 2.18 -2.56
C TYR A 50 -9.24 3.69 -2.48
N THR A 51 -9.86 4.34 -1.50
CA THR A 51 -9.88 5.80 -1.40
C THR A 51 -8.49 6.36 -1.07
N VAL A 52 -7.73 5.69 -0.20
CA VAL A 52 -6.40 6.16 0.19
C VAL A 52 -5.39 5.91 -0.93
N GLU A 53 -5.47 4.79 -1.63
CA GLU A 53 -4.61 4.49 -2.78
C GLU A 53 -4.77 5.54 -3.89
N ASP A 54 -6.01 5.90 -4.25
CA ASP A 54 -6.30 6.88 -5.30
C ASP A 54 -5.83 8.30 -4.93
N VAL A 55 -6.03 8.71 -3.68
CA VAL A 55 -5.56 10.02 -3.18
C VAL A 55 -4.04 10.11 -3.23
N ILE A 56 -3.34 9.06 -2.78
CA ILE A 56 -1.87 9.01 -2.79
C ILE A 56 -1.36 8.98 -4.22
N GLU A 57 -1.96 8.17 -5.09
CA GLU A 57 -1.59 8.08 -6.49
C GLU A 57 -1.72 9.42 -7.20
N THR A 58 -2.86 10.09 -7.02
CA THR A 58 -3.11 11.41 -7.59
C THR A 58 -2.07 12.42 -7.12
N LYS A 59 -1.82 12.50 -5.80
CA LYS A 59 -0.84 13.43 -5.22
C LYS A 59 0.58 13.19 -5.70
N LEU A 60 0.99 11.92 -5.81
CA LEU A 60 2.32 11.58 -6.30
C LEU A 60 2.45 11.85 -7.80
N LYS A 61 1.41 11.63 -8.60
CA LYS A 61 1.40 11.96 -10.04
C LYS A 61 1.42 13.46 -10.32
N GLU A 62 0.71 14.26 -9.51
CA GLU A 62 0.73 15.73 -9.60
C GLU A 62 2.15 16.29 -9.44
N ARG A 63 2.97 15.63 -8.61
CA ARG A 63 4.29 16.13 -8.21
C ARG A 63 5.46 15.46 -8.94
N PHE A 64 5.27 14.21 -9.38
CA PHE A 64 6.32 13.40 -9.99
C PHE A 64 5.80 12.76 -11.28
N ALA A 65 6.17 13.34 -12.43
CA ALA A 65 5.78 12.84 -13.75
C ALA A 65 6.28 11.40 -14.06
N GLU A 66 7.30 10.94 -13.32
CA GLU A 66 7.84 9.58 -13.42
C GLU A 66 6.97 8.52 -12.70
N VAL A 67 6.03 8.94 -11.84
CA VAL A 67 5.11 8.03 -11.15
C VAL A 67 3.98 7.63 -12.11
N LYS A 68 3.93 6.34 -12.44
CA LYS A 68 2.92 5.74 -13.31
C LYS A 68 1.78 5.11 -12.52
N LYS A 69 2.11 4.52 -11.36
CA LYS A 69 1.15 3.77 -10.52
C LYS A 69 1.61 3.70 -9.08
N VAL A 70 0.66 3.69 -8.14
CA VAL A 70 0.88 3.34 -6.74
C VAL A 70 0.23 1.99 -6.48
N VAL A 71 0.88 1.12 -5.71
CA VAL A 71 0.35 -0.19 -5.33
C VAL A 71 0.51 -0.42 -3.84
N LEU A 72 -0.60 -0.80 -3.23
CA LEU A 72 -0.65 -1.13 -1.81
C LEU A 72 -0.29 -2.61 -1.62
N ILE A 73 0.83 -2.84 -0.94
CA ILE A 73 1.33 -4.18 -0.62
C ILE A 73 0.76 -4.61 0.73
N ASN A 74 -0.22 -5.51 0.68
CA ASN A 74 -0.66 -6.26 1.84
C ASN A 74 0.24 -7.49 1.95
N GLU A 75 1.32 -7.39 2.72
CA GLU A 75 2.17 -8.56 2.99
C GLU A 75 1.37 -9.61 3.75
N VAL A 76 1.11 -10.75 3.10
CA VAL A 76 0.71 -12.00 3.73
C VAL A 76 1.95 -12.88 3.73
N SER A 77 2.32 -13.46 4.88
CA SER A 77 3.51 -14.31 4.94
C SER A 77 3.38 -15.47 3.96
N GLU A 78 4.50 -15.87 3.33
CA GLU A 78 4.50 -17.02 2.42
C GLU A 78 4.01 -18.28 3.12
N ASP A 79 4.33 -18.46 4.40
CA ASP A 79 3.84 -19.57 5.22
C ASP A 79 2.31 -19.59 5.28
N LEU A 80 1.66 -18.44 5.46
CA LEU A 80 0.20 -18.34 5.49
C LEU A 80 -0.41 -18.62 4.12
N LEU A 81 0.23 -18.15 3.05
CA LEU A 81 -0.21 -18.45 1.68
C LEU A 81 -0.09 -19.94 1.38
N ASP A 82 0.97 -20.59 1.84
CA ASP A 82 1.18 -22.03 1.68
C ASP A 82 0.19 -22.85 2.51
N MET A 83 -0.11 -22.42 3.73
CA MET A 83 -1.19 -23.01 4.53
C MET A 83 -2.55 -22.88 3.81
N ALA A 84 -2.89 -21.70 3.30
CA ALA A 84 -4.13 -21.48 2.56
C ALA A 84 -4.22 -22.35 1.29
N ARG A 85 -3.15 -22.43 0.50
CA ARG A 85 -3.07 -23.29 -0.70
C ARG A 85 -3.27 -24.77 -0.34
N LYS A 86 -2.66 -25.24 0.75
CA LYS A 86 -2.87 -26.60 1.24
C LYS A 86 -4.33 -26.83 1.56
N ILE A 87 -4.96 -25.99 2.39
CA ILE A 87 -6.39 -26.09 2.76
C ILE A 87 -7.29 -26.11 1.53
N LEU A 88 -7.10 -25.19 0.58
CA LEU A 88 -7.92 -25.09 -0.63
C LEU A 88 -7.75 -26.30 -1.56
N ASN A 89 -6.57 -26.93 -1.59
CA ASN A 89 -6.32 -28.14 -2.37
C ASN A 89 -6.80 -29.43 -1.69
N VAL A 90 -7.15 -29.43 -0.38
CA VAL A 90 -7.66 -30.63 0.30
C VAL A 90 -9.05 -31.05 -0.23
N ASN A 91 -9.83 -30.11 -0.78
CA ASN A 91 -11.19 -30.40 -1.30
C ASN A 91 -11.22 -30.86 -2.78
N LYS A 92 -10.07 -31.15 -3.41
CA LYS A 92 -10.01 -31.70 -4.77
C LYS A 92 -9.96 -33.23 -4.84
N VAL A 93 -10.16 -33.91 -3.72
CA VAL A 93 -10.33 -35.36 -3.66
C VAL A 93 -11.71 -35.67 -3.09
N VAL A 94 -12.74 -35.59 -3.92
CA VAL A 94 -13.84 -36.55 -4.16
C VAL A 94 -14.71 -35.96 -5.28
#